data_AF-A0AAX6GVT2-F1
#
_entry.id   AF-A0AAX6GVT2-F1
#
_cell.length_a   1.000
_cell.length_b   1.000
_cell.length_c   1.000
_cell.angle_alpha   90.00
_cell.angle_beta   90.00
_cell.angle_gamma   90.00
#
_symmetry.space_group_name_H-M   'P 1'
#
loop_
_entity.id
_entity.type
_entity.pdbx_description
1 polymer ?
#
loop_
_entity_poly.entity_id
_entity_poly.type
_entity_poly.pdbx_seq_one_letter_code
_entity_poly.pdbx_strand_id
1 'polypeptide(L)'
;MGVMSRRVLPVCGRLCFFCPSLRTRSRQPVKRYKKLLAEIFPKSQDGEPNDRMISKLCDYASKNPLRIPKITKYLEDRFYKELRNERFSLAKVVPCIYRKLLASCKEQM
;
A
#
# COMPACT_ATOMS: atom_id res chain seq x y z
N MET A 1 32.42 14.52 -22.54
CA MET A 1 31.79 14.72 -21.20
C MET A 1 30.41 14.07 -21.22
N GLY A 2 30.29 12.84 -20.75
CA GLY A 2 29.05 12.05 -20.84
C GLY A 2 27.94 12.65 -19.98
N VAL A 3 26.85 13.10 -20.61
CA VAL A 3 25.65 13.57 -19.92
C VAL A 3 24.89 12.36 -19.35
N MET A 4 25.02 12.15 -18.04
CA MET A 4 24.22 11.19 -17.28
C MET A 4 22.75 11.66 -17.26
N SER A 5 21.82 10.77 -17.62
CA SER A 5 20.39 11.06 -17.72
C SER A 5 19.81 11.56 -16.39
N ARG A 6 19.01 12.63 -16.43
CA ARG A 6 18.29 13.21 -15.27
C ARG A 6 17.32 12.24 -14.57
N ARG A 7 17.10 11.04 -15.12
CA ARG A 7 16.35 9.96 -14.44
C ARG A 7 17.15 9.28 -13.33
N VAL A 8 18.48 9.45 -13.30
CA VAL A 8 19.39 8.72 -12.40
C VAL A 8 19.78 9.55 -11.17
N LEU A 9 19.76 10.88 -11.28
CA LEU A 9 20.16 11.79 -10.20
C LEU A 9 18.93 12.53 -9.63
N PRO A 10 18.86 12.70 -8.31
CA PRO A 10 17.80 13.48 -7.69
C PRO A 10 17.92 14.95 -8.11
N VAL A 11 16.78 15.63 -8.16
CA VAL A 11 16.65 17.04 -8.56
C VAL A 11 17.56 17.97 -7.75
N CYS A 12 17.94 17.57 -6.53
CA CYS A 12 18.82 18.33 -5.65
C CYS A 12 20.31 18.33 -6.07
N GLY A 13 20.73 17.54 -7.07
CA GLY A 13 22.09 17.57 -7.65
C GLY A 13 23.23 17.14 -6.70
N ARG A 14 22.97 16.96 -5.41
CA ARG A 14 23.93 16.51 -4.40
C ARG A 14 23.92 14.99 -4.30
N LEU A 15 25.08 14.38 -4.51
CA LEU A 15 25.34 12.96 -4.24
C LEU A 15 25.41 12.73 -2.72
N CYS A 16 24.27 12.82 -2.05
CA CYS A 16 24.17 12.45 -0.64
C CYS A 16 23.96 10.93 -0.54
N PHE A 17 24.88 10.23 0.12
CA PHE A 17 24.82 8.77 0.32
C PHE A 17 23.54 8.32 1.07
N PHE A 18 22.95 9.21 1.87
CA PHE A 18 21.68 8.99 2.57
C PHE A 18 20.45 9.50 1.83
N CYS A 19 20.58 10.04 0.61
CA CYS A 19 19.45 10.61 -0.13
C CYS A 19 18.41 9.51 -0.43
N PRO A 20 17.15 9.65 0.02
CA PRO A 20 16.10 8.65 -0.24
C PRO A 20 15.90 8.37 -1.74
N SER A 21 16.21 9.36 -2.57
CA SER A 21 16.09 9.34 -4.03
C SER A 21 17.28 8.66 -4.74
N LEU A 22 18.45 8.54 -4.09
CA LEU A 22 19.64 7.84 -4.61
C LEU A 22 19.75 6.40 -4.11
N ARG A 23 18.93 6.01 -3.13
CA ARG A 23 18.96 4.65 -2.58
C ARG A 23 18.58 3.65 -3.67
N THR A 24 19.38 2.59 -3.84
CA THR A 24 19.10 1.50 -4.77
C THR A 24 17.70 0.95 -4.49
N ARG A 25 16.75 1.28 -5.37
CA ARG A 25 15.31 1.04 -5.19
C ARG A 25 14.93 -0.44 -5.07
N SER A 26 15.88 -1.36 -5.28
CA SER A 26 15.68 -2.81 -5.29
C SER A 26 15.51 -3.45 -3.91
N ARG A 27 15.99 -2.82 -2.82
CA ARG A 27 15.86 -3.36 -1.45
C ARG A 27 14.59 -2.94 -0.71
N GLN A 28 13.72 -2.14 -1.33
CA GLN A 28 12.43 -1.84 -0.72
C GLN A 28 11.46 -3.00 -0.91
N PRO A 29 10.65 -3.36 0.10
CA PRO A 29 9.62 -4.40 -0.01
C PRO A 29 8.44 -3.88 -0.83
N VAL A 30 8.66 -3.56 -2.12
CA VAL A 30 7.66 -2.97 -3.01
C VAL A 30 6.46 -3.92 -3.22
N LYS A 31 6.63 -5.22 -2.93
CA LYS A 31 5.60 -6.25 -3.11
C LYS A 31 4.95 -6.77 -1.82
N ARG A 32 5.40 -6.38 -0.61
CA ARG A 32 4.89 -6.99 0.64
C ARG A 32 3.44 -6.60 0.93
N TYR A 33 3.10 -5.32 0.80
CA TYR A 33 1.73 -4.86 1.00
C TYR A 33 0.74 -5.47 -0.01
N LYS A 34 1.18 -5.70 -1.26
CA LYS A 34 0.37 -6.37 -2.29
C LYS A 34 0.05 -7.82 -1.92
N LYS A 35 1.00 -8.56 -1.32
CA LYS A 35 0.77 -9.92 -0.82
C LYS A 35 -0.25 -9.91 0.33
N LEU A 36 -0.08 -9.01 1.30
CA LEU A 36 -1.02 -8.86 2.41
C LEU A 36 -2.44 -8.54 1.92
N LEU A 37 -2.56 -7.61 0.97
CA LEU A 37 -3.85 -7.29 0.35
C LEU A 37 -4.46 -8.49 -0.34
N ALA A 38 -3.68 -9.27 -1.11
CA ALA A 38 -4.19 -10.49 -1.75
C ALA A 38 -4.70 -11.55 -0.77
N GLU A 39 -4.12 -11.61 0.45
CA GLU A 39 -4.54 -12.54 1.50
C GLU A 39 -5.75 -12.06 2.33
N ILE A 40 -6.04 -10.75 2.32
CA ILE A 40 -7.20 -10.18 3.03
C ILE A 40 -8.51 -10.48 2.32
N PHE A 41 -8.53 -10.34 0.99
CA PHE A 41 -9.74 -10.57 0.22
C PHE A 41 -10.01 -12.08 0.08
N PRO A 42 -11.23 -12.53 0.40
CA PRO A 42 -11.58 -13.94 0.29
C PRO A 42 -11.55 -14.39 -1.18
N LYS A 43 -11.22 -15.67 -1.40
CA LYS A 43 -11.26 -16.27 -2.74
C LYS A 43 -12.70 -16.63 -3.18
N SER A 44 -13.62 -16.75 -2.22
CA SER A 44 -15.04 -17.05 -2.40
C SER A 44 -15.91 -15.84 -1.99
N GLN A 45 -17.11 -15.72 -2.57
CA GLN A 45 -18.00 -14.59 -2.31
C GLN A 45 -18.59 -14.57 -0.88
N ASP A 46 -18.63 -15.71 -0.19
CA ASP A 46 -19.16 -15.82 1.18
C ASP A 46 -18.08 -15.87 2.28
N GLY A 47 -16.81 -15.69 1.91
CA GLY A 47 -15.71 -15.74 2.87
C GLY A 47 -15.64 -14.49 3.73
N GLU A 48 -15.47 -14.66 5.05
CA GLU A 48 -15.18 -13.53 5.93
C GLU A 48 -13.81 -12.91 5.63
N PRO A 49 -13.67 -11.57 5.75
CA PRO A 49 -12.38 -10.91 5.62
C PRO A 49 -11.41 -11.42 6.68
N ASN A 50 -10.18 -11.73 6.26
CA ASN A 50 -9.19 -12.27 7.19
C ASN A 50 -8.64 -11.17 8.11
N ASP A 51 -9.28 -11.04 9.27
CA ASP A 51 -8.98 -10.03 10.28
C ASP A 51 -7.52 -10.02 10.73
N ARG A 52 -6.87 -11.20 10.80
CA ARG A 52 -5.46 -11.32 11.15
C ARG A 52 -4.55 -10.66 10.12
N MET A 53 -4.90 -10.74 8.83
CA MET A 53 -4.13 -10.12 7.76
C MET A 53 -4.37 -8.62 7.68
N ILE A 54 -5.57 -8.16 8.04
CA ILE A 54 -5.87 -6.72 8.17
C ILE A 54 -4.99 -6.10 9.26
N SER A 55 -4.85 -6.76 10.43
CA SER A 55 -3.94 -6.28 11.49
C SER A 55 -2.49 -6.21 11.01
N LYS A 56 -1.98 -7.22 10.29
CA LYS A 56 -0.63 -7.18 9.70
C LYS A 56 -0.44 -6.05 8.68
N LEU A 57 -1.48 -5.72 7.90
CA LEU A 57 -1.45 -4.60 6.98
C LEU A 57 -1.36 -3.27 7.76
N CYS A 58 -2.12 -3.13 8.85
CA CYS A 58 -2.08 -1.96 9.72
C CYS A 58 -0.70 -1.80 10.38
N ASP A 59 -0.13 -2.87 10.94
CA ASP A 59 1.23 -2.87 11.50
C ASP A 59 2.31 -2.52 10.48
N TYR A 60 2.11 -2.94 9.22
CA TYR A 60 3.00 -2.59 8.13
C TYR A 60 2.88 -1.12 7.74
N ALA A 61 1.65 -0.61 7.68
CA ALA A 61 1.32 0.77 7.33
C ALA A 61 1.85 1.76 8.37
N SER A 62 1.66 1.48 9.66
CA SER A 62 2.16 2.32 10.76
C SER A 62 3.69 2.46 10.74
N LYS A 63 4.41 1.38 10.40
CA LYS A 63 5.87 1.39 10.23
C LYS A 63 6.34 2.00 8.90
N ASN A 64 5.45 2.24 7.94
CA ASN A 64 5.79 2.72 6.59
C ASN A 64 4.78 3.77 6.09
N PRO A 65 4.72 4.98 6.69
CA PRO A 65 3.72 5.99 6.36
C PRO A 65 3.70 6.39 4.88
N LEU A 66 4.87 6.44 4.23
CA LEU A 66 5.00 6.72 2.78
C LEU A 66 4.28 5.71 1.87
N ARG A 67 3.84 4.56 2.40
CA ARG A 67 3.10 3.53 1.66
C ARG A 67 1.60 3.66 1.83
N ILE A 68 1.11 4.39 2.83
CA ILE A 68 -0.32 4.58 3.09
C ILE A 68 -1.04 5.09 1.83
N PRO A 69 -0.58 6.14 1.12
CA PRO A 69 -1.27 6.63 -0.07
C PRO A 69 -1.35 5.61 -1.22
N LYS A 70 -0.41 4.65 -1.28
CA LYS A 70 -0.43 3.58 -2.29
C LYS A 70 -1.36 2.43 -1.91
N ILE A 71 -1.54 2.19 -0.61
CA ILE A 71 -2.47 1.20 -0.08
C ILE A 71 -3.90 1.72 -0.25
N THR A 72 -4.17 2.97 0.16
CA THR A 72 -5.49 3.60 0.03
C THR A 72 -5.94 3.68 -1.43
N LYS A 73 -5.08 4.15 -2.34
CA LYS A 73 -5.38 4.18 -3.78
C LYS A 73 -5.77 2.80 -4.33
N TYR A 74 -5.03 1.75 -3.94
CA TYR A 74 -5.37 0.38 -4.37
C TYR A 74 -6.73 -0.08 -3.81
N LEU A 75 -7.03 0.26 -2.55
CA LEU A 75 -8.31 -0.07 -1.92
C LEU A 75 -9.48 0.66 -2.58
N GLU A 76 -9.32 1.94 -2.91
CA GLU A 76 -10.28 2.75 -3.67
C GLU A 76 -10.55 2.17 -5.06
N ASP A 77 -9.50 1.94 -5.85
CA ASP A 77 -9.60 1.35 -7.19
C ASP A 77 -10.34 0.01 -7.13
N ARG A 78 -10.04 -0.82 -6.12
CA ARG A 78 -10.69 -2.12 -5.93
C ARG A 78 -12.13 -1.98 -5.46
N PHE A 79 -12.42 -1.10 -4.51
CA PHE A 79 -13.78 -0.87 -4.02
C PHE A 79 -14.70 -0.44 -5.16
N TYR A 80 -14.24 0.52 -5.96
CA TYR A 80 -14.97 0.99 -7.14
C TYR A 80 -15.22 -0.14 -8.15
N LYS A 81 -14.20 -0.97 -8.40
CA LYS A 81 -14.32 -2.13 -9.28
C LYS A 81 -15.33 -3.16 -8.76
N GLU A 82 -15.30 -3.50 -7.48
CA GLU A 82 -16.23 -4.49 -6.90
C GLU A 82 -17.67 -3.96 -6.83
N LEU A 83 -17.86 -2.66 -6.55
CA LEU A 83 -19.16 -2.01 -6.60
C LEU A 83 -19.77 -2.03 -8.01
N ARG A 84 -18.98 -1.71 -9.05
CA ARG A 84 -19.45 -1.79 -10.45
C ARG A 84 -19.83 -3.21 -10.88
N ASN A 85 -19.24 -4.23 -10.27
CA ASN A 85 -19.50 -5.64 -10.58
C ASN A 85 -20.56 -6.26 -9.66
N GLU A 86 -21.24 -5.45 -8.82
CA GLU A 86 -22.26 -5.90 -7.85
C GLU A 86 -21.75 -6.95 -6.85
N ARG A 87 -20.43 -7.01 -6.62
CA ARG A 87 -19.80 -7.94 -5.67
C ARG A 87 -19.74 -7.32 -4.29
N PHE A 88 -20.91 -7.16 -3.68
CA PHE A 88 -21.04 -6.44 -2.41
C PHE A 88 -20.28 -7.10 -1.24
N SER A 89 -20.16 -8.43 -1.23
CA SER A 89 -19.40 -9.13 -0.19
C SER A 89 -17.92 -8.75 -0.20
N LEU A 90 -17.31 -8.63 -1.38
CA LEU A 90 -15.93 -8.15 -1.54
C LEU A 90 -15.81 -6.64 -1.29
N ALA A 91 -16.82 -5.87 -1.69
CA ALA A 91 -16.84 -4.43 -1.46
C ALA A 91 -16.86 -4.09 0.04
N LYS A 92 -17.59 -4.85 0.86
CA LYS A 92 -17.66 -4.68 2.33
C LYS A 92 -16.30 -4.87 3.04
N VAL A 93 -15.37 -5.59 2.44
CA VAL A 93 -14.02 -5.80 3.01
C VAL A 93 -13.24 -4.47 3.08
N VAL A 94 -13.40 -3.60 2.10
CA VAL A 94 -12.65 -2.33 2.03
C VAL A 94 -12.94 -1.40 3.21
N PRO A 95 -14.20 -1.06 3.55
CA PRO A 95 -14.49 -0.22 4.72
C PRO A 95 -14.04 -0.88 6.04
N CYS A 96 -14.04 -2.21 6.16
CA CYS A 96 -13.45 -2.91 7.32
C CYS A 96 -11.94 -2.64 7.45
N ILE A 97 -11.20 -2.64 6.34
CA ILE A 97 -9.78 -2.29 6.32
C ILE A 97 -9.57 -0.82 6.70
N TYR A 98 -10.36 0.11 6.14
CA TYR A 98 -10.27 1.54 6.48
C TYR A 98 -10.53 1.79 7.97
N ARG A 99 -11.56 1.16 8.55
CA ARG A 99 -11.87 1.28 9.98
C ARG A 99 -10.66 0.90 10.86
N LYS A 100 -9.98 -0.21 10.53
CA LYS A 100 -8.78 -0.65 11.28
C LYS A 100 -7.57 0.23 11.00
N LEU A 101 -7.35 0.68 9.75
CA LEU A 101 -6.27 1.59 9.42
C LEU A 101 -6.39 2.92 10.17
N LEU A 102 -7.59 3.52 10.20
CA LEU A 102 -7.86 4.76 10.93
C LEU A 102 -7.65 4.59 12.45
N ALA A 103 -7.96 3.41 13.00
CA ALA A 103 -7.72 3.14 14.41
C ALA A 103 -6.23 2.97 14.74
N SER A 104 -5.46 2.31 13.87
CA SER A 104 -4.06 1.92 14.12
C SER A 104 -3.02 2.91 13.60
N CYS A 105 -3.33 3.76 12.62
CA CYS A 105 -2.39 4.67 11.96
C CYS A 105 -2.74 6.15 12.20
N LYS A 106 -3.33 6.50 13.36
CA LYS A 106 -3.82 7.85 13.68
C LYS A 106 -2.78 8.97 13.52
N GLU A 107 -1.51 8.68 13.80
CA GLU A 107 -0.41 9.66 13.73
C GLU A 107 0.16 9.81 12.32
N GLN A 108 -0.20 8.90 11.40
CA GLN A 108 0.37 8.80 10.05
C GLN A 108 -0.63 9.09 8.92
N MET A 109 -1.92 9.22 9.26
CA MET A 109 -3.01 9.60 8.35
C MET A 109 -3.44 11.03 8.62
#